data_AF-A0A955DMN3-F1
#
_entry.id   AF-A0A955DMN3-F1
#
_cell.length_a   1.000
_cell.length_b   1.000
_cell.length_c   1.000
_cell.angle_alpha   90.00
_cell.angle_beta   90.00
_cell.angle_gamma   90.00
#
_symmetry.space_group_name_H-M   'P 1'
#
loop_
_entity.id
_entity.type
_entity.pdbx_description
1 polymer ?
#
loop_
_entity_poly.entity_id
_entity_poly.type
_entity_poly.pdbx_seq_one_letter_code
_entity_poly.pdbx_strand_id
1 'polypeptide(L)'
;RKGFIDIIQLSGGEPTIHPEFFELLDWTLDQKDIGYILINTNGVRVAHDAAFREELGARRRNGARFELYLQFDGPQEDGQRALRNADLRETRRRAVDDAGALGIPTTLAMTITPTTMPFLGDTLRWAISRPHVRGITFQPMFTSGRVPDVDTALPMSTPVPISVGDVIINLIEQAPELVSVEDFTPLPCGDPNCHTIGYLLRTGEDLREVVGLSQCIDVPAMQGFLNNRVDYNLETLRACGCETEPLGEVLKQLELSSEQPFRMFIKPFMDAWTFDQDRIDRCCTHVITPDGSLDSFCRYYLNGGATGGGR
;
A
#
# COMPACT_ATOMS: atom_id res chain seq x y z
N ARG A 1 3.48 26.32 5.39
CA ARG A 1 2.44 25.61 4.62
C ARG A 1 3.14 24.52 3.83
N LYS A 2 2.92 23.23 4.14
CA LYS A 2 3.33 22.17 3.21
C LYS A 2 2.49 22.36 1.93
N GLY A 3 3.13 22.22 0.77
CA GLY A 3 2.54 22.51 -0.55
C GLY A 3 1.58 21.40 -1.01
N PHE A 4 1.80 20.89 -2.22
CA PHE A 4 1.06 19.79 -2.82
C PHE A 4 1.14 18.51 -1.98
N ILE A 5 0.00 17.82 -1.81
CA ILE A 5 -0.12 16.51 -1.16
C ILE A 5 -0.17 15.45 -2.26
N ASP A 6 0.88 14.62 -2.36
CA ASP A 6 0.94 13.59 -3.42
C ASP A 6 -0.18 12.55 -3.27
N ILE A 7 -0.38 12.04 -2.05
CA ILE A 7 -1.38 11.03 -1.73
C ILE A 7 -2.13 11.41 -0.46
N ILE A 8 -3.46 11.34 -0.52
CA ILE A 8 -4.31 11.29 0.65
C ILE A 8 -4.93 9.89 0.80
N GLN A 9 -4.97 9.37 2.03
CA GLN A 9 -5.61 8.09 2.30
C GLN A 9 -6.89 8.32 3.10
N LEU A 10 -8.03 7.88 2.56
CA LEU A 10 -9.24 7.71 3.35
C LEU A 10 -9.09 6.40 4.12
N SER A 11 -8.87 6.50 5.43
CA SER A 11 -8.47 5.38 6.30
C SER A 11 -9.19 5.45 7.66
N GLY A 12 -8.74 4.68 8.65
CA GLY A 12 -9.33 4.59 9.99
C GLY A 12 -9.68 3.15 10.33
N GLY A 13 -10.93 2.92 10.74
CA GLY A 13 -11.48 1.56 10.87
C GLY A 13 -11.87 1.01 9.50
N GLU A 14 -13.12 1.21 9.11
CA GLU A 14 -13.59 1.01 7.74
C GLU A 14 -14.14 2.35 7.24
N PRO A 15 -13.40 3.15 6.46
CA PRO A 15 -13.84 4.49 6.08
C PRO A 15 -15.09 4.43 5.19
N THR A 16 -15.29 3.34 4.44
CA THR A 16 -16.44 3.23 3.54
C THR A 16 -17.77 3.17 4.29
N ILE A 17 -17.83 2.86 5.58
CA ILE A 17 -19.08 2.90 6.36
C ILE A 17 -19.40 4.30 6.91
N HIS A 18 -18.53 5.28 6.72
CA HIS A 18 -18.79 6.65 7.16
C HIS A 18 -20.02 7.22 6.41
N PRO A 19 -20.98 7.85 7.10
CA PRO A 19 -22.20 8.35 6.46
C PRO A 19 -21.91 9.39 5.37
N GLU A 20 -20.86 10.19 5.56
CA GLU A 20 -20.42 11.24 4.62
C GLU A 20 -19.28 10.75 3.71
N PHE A 21 -19.07 9.42 3.54
CA PHE A 21 -17.94 8.89 2.78
C PHE A 21 -17.82 9.49 1.37
N PHE A 22 -18.91 9.55 0.62
CA PHE A 22 -18.90 10.08 -0.75
C PHE A 22 -18.68 11.59 -0.78
N GLU A 23 -19.23 12.34 0.19
CA GLU A 23 -18.98 13.77 0.32
C GLU A 23 -17.49 14.05 0.58
N LEU A 24 -16.86 13.28 1.47
CA LEU A 24 -15.43 13.39 1.74
C LEU A 24 -14.60 13.01 0.51
N LEU A 25 -14.97 11.93 -0.20
CA LEU A 25 -14.28 11.52 -1.43
C LEU A 25 -14.38 12.62 -2.50
N ASP A 26 -15.56 13.15 -2.74
CA ASP A 26 -15.79 14.22 -3.71
C ASP A 26 -15.02 15.48 -3.32
N TRP A 27 -15.05 15.87 -2.04
CA TRP A 27 -14.28 16.99 -1.54
C TRP A 27 -12.77 16.82 -1.80
N THR A 28 -12.21 15.62 -1.56
CA THR A 28 -10.79 15.35 -1.83
C THR A 28 -10.47 15.36 -3.33
N LEU A 29 -11.38 14.88 -4.18
CA LEU A 29 -11.24 14.90 -5.64
C LEU A 29 -11.25 16.33 -6.19
N ASP A 30 -12.01 17.24 -5.58
CA ASP A 30 -12.10 18.64 -5.99
C ASP A 30 -10.86 19.47 -5.61
N GLN A 31 -10.04 19.00 -4.65
CA GLN A 31 -8.84 19.73 -4.24
C GLN A 31 -7.71 19.62 -5.28
N LYS A 32 -7.29 20.75 -5.85
CA LYS A 32 -6.18 20.80 -6.83
C LYS A 32 -4.81 20.47 -6.23
N ASP A 33 -4.67 20.67 -4.92
CA ASP A 33 -3.43 20.41 -4.19
C ASP A 33 -3.33 18.97 -3.69
N ILE A 34 -4.28 18.09 -4.07
CA ILE A 34 -4.27 16.65 -3.76
C ILE A 34 -4.08 15.86 -5.06
N GLY A 35 -2.97 15.12 -5.14
CA GLY A 35 -2.58 14.32 -6.29
C GLY A 35 -3.48 13.11 -6.49
N TYR A 36 -3.51 12.17 -5.53
CA TYR A 36 -4.21 10.90 -5.68
C TYR A 36 -4.79 10.39 -4.37
N ILE A 37 -5.83 9.58 -4.46
CA ILE A 37 -6.59 9.14 -3.29
C ILE A 37 -6.51 7.63 -3.16
N LEU A 38 -6.06 7.15 -2.00
CA LEU A 38 -6.18 5.74 -1.61
C LEU A 38 -7.41 5.56 -0.72
N ILE A 39 -8.30 4.67 -1.11
CA ILE A 39 -9.43 4.27 -0.29
C ILE A 39 -9.02 2.99 0.45
N ASN A 40 -8.62 3.12 1.71
CA ASN A 40 -8.26 1.97 2.53
C ASN A 40 -9.55 1.25 2.92
N THR A 41 -9.67 -0.03 2.58
CA THR A 41 -10.92 -0.76 2.85
C THR A 41 -10.66 -2.22 3.12
N ASN A 42 -11.52 -2.80 3.95
CA ASN A 42 -11.68 -4.23 4.06
C ASN A 42 -12.45 -4.81 2.86
N GLY A 43 -13.11 -4.01 2.02
CA GLY A 43 -13.77 -4.48 0.79
C GLY A 43 -15.07 -5.25 0.99
N VAL A 44 -15.61 -5.36 2.21
CA VAL A 44 -16.92 -5.98 2.46
C VAL A 44 -18.04 -5.20 1.74
N ARG A 45 -18.06 -3.87 1.87
CA ARG A 45 -19.03 -3.04 1.13
C ARG A 45 -18.83 -3.16 -0.38
N VAL A 46 -17.58 -3.11 -0.85
CA VAL A 46 -17.27 -3.28 -2.27
C VAL A 46 -17.84 -4.60 -2.80
N ALA A 47 -17.65 -5.72 -2.10
CA ALA A 47 -18.14 -7.02 -2.57
C ALA A 47 -19.68 -7.17 -2.51
N HIS A 48 -20.35 -6.60 -1.51
CA HIS A 48 -21.73 -6.97 -1.19
C HIS A 48 -22.77 -5.86 -1.37
N ASP A 49 -22.34 -4.61 -1.53
CA ASP A 49 -23.21 -3.45 -1.72
C ASP A 49 -23.16 -2.98 -3.18
N ALA A 50 -24.21 -3.28 -3.93
CA ALA A 50 -24.31 -2.89 -5.34
C ALA A 50 -24.48 -1.37 -5.53
N ALA A 51 -25.20 -0.70 -4.61
CA ALA A 51 -25.40 0.75 -4.70
C ALA A 51 -24.08 1.49 -4.44
N PHE A 52 -23.31 1.04 -3.45
CA PHE A 52 -21.98 1.58 -3.19
C PHE A 52 -21.02 1.41 -4.37
N ARG A 53 -21.04 0.23 -5.03
CA ARG A 53 -20.27 -0.03 -6.24
C ARG A 53 -20.66 0.89 -7.39
N GLU A 54 -21.96 1.13 -7.59
CA GLU A 54 -22.42 2.03 -8.66
C GLU A 54 -21.93 3.46 -8.45
N GLU A 55 -21.97 3.96 -7.21
CA GLU A 55 -21.47 5.28 -6.84
C GLU A 55 -19.94 5.43 -7.03
N LEU A 56 -19.16 4.39 -6.71
CA LEU A 56 -17.72 4.35 -7.01
C LEU A 56 -17.47 4.33 -8.52
N GLY A 57 -18.22 3.49 -9.25
CA GLY A 57 -18.13 3.37 -10.70
C GLY A 57 -18.46 4.67 -11.42
N ALA A 58 -19.47 5.40 -10.97
CA ALA A 58 -19.85 6.70 -11.53
C ALA A 58 -18.70 7.71 -11.45
N ARG A 59 -18.03 7.79 -10.30
CA ARG A 59 -16.85 8.66 -10.12
C ARG A 59 -15.69 8.20 -11.00
N ARG A 60 -15.42 6.89 -11.06
CA ARG A 60 -14.34 6.35 -11.88
C ARG A 60 -14.54 6.63 -13.37
N ARG A 61 -15.76 6.49 -13.90
CA ARG A 61 -16.11 6.83 -15.29
C ARG A 61 -15.89 8.32 -15.61
N ASN A 62 -15.95 9.19 -14.62
CA ASN A 62 -15.64 10.62 -14.75
C ASN A 62 -14.13 10.93 -14.63
N GLY A 63 -13.26 9.93 -14.68
CA GLY A 63 -11.80 10.11 -14.62
C GLY A 63 -11.28 10.38 -13.21
N ALA A 64 -12.05 10.05 -12.16
CA ALA A 64 -11.61 10.24 -10.79
C ALA A 64 -10.29 9.51 -10.49
N ARG A 65 -9.44 10.17 -9.70
CA ARG A 65 -8.06 9.77 -9.38
C ARG A 65 -7.97 9.08 -8.02
N PHE A 66 -8.56 7.89 -7.94
CA PHE A 66 -8.50 7.06 -6.75
C PHE A 66 -8.27 5.58 -7.07
N GLU A 67 -7.69 4.86 -6.11
CA GLU A 67 -7.58 3.40 -6.14
C GLU A 67 -8.01 2.80 -4.79
N LEU A 68 -8.32 1.50 -4.79
CA LEU A 68 -8.56 0.77 -3.56
C LEU A 68 -7.23 0.31 -2.95
N TYR A 69 -7.02 0.59 -1.67
CA TYR A 69 -5.98 -0.02 -0.86
C TYR A 69 -6.63 -1.12 -0.01
N LEU A 70 -6.72 -2.31 -0.59
CA LEU A 70 -7.61 -3.37 -0.12
C LEU A 70 -6.89 -4.37 0.79
N GLN A 71 -7.44 -4.59 1.99
CA GLN A 71 -6.96 -5.63 2.90
C GLN A 71 -7.03 -7.03 2.25
N PHE A 72 -5.88 -7.67 2.07
CA PHE A 72 -5.74 -9.00 1.46
C PHE A 72 -4.62 -9.79 2.14
N ASP A 73 -4.97 -10.74 3.02
CA ASP A 73 -3.99 -11.43 3.88
C ASP A 73 -3.40 -12.71 3.27
N GLY A 74 -3.60 -12.92 1.96
CA GLY A 74 -3.14 -14.09 1.21
C GLY A 74 -4.24 -15.09 0.84
N PRO A 75 -3.90 -16.12 0.03
CA PRO A 75 -4.83 -17.13 -0.49
C PRO A 75 -5.25 -18.22 0.52
N GLN A 76 -4.55 -18.30 1.66
CA GLN A 76 -4.72 -19.31 2.69
C GLN A 76 -5.85 -18.95 3.68
N GLU A 77 -6.56 -19.97 4.17
CA GLU A 77 -7.65 -19.79 5.13
C GLU A 77 -7.14 -19.45 6.54
N ASP A 78 -6.10 -20.15 6.98
CA ASP A 78 -5.61 -20.08 8.36
C ASP A 78 -5.14 -18.67 8.74
N GLY A 79 -4.45 -17.98 7.83
CA GLY A 79 -4.05 -16.58 8.01
C GLY A 79 -5.24 -15.64 8.18
N GLN A 80 -6.31 -15.86 7.40
CA GLN A 80 -7.53 -15.05 7.46
C GLN A 80 -8.24 -15.25 8.81
N ARG A 81 -8.38 -16.51 9.26
CA ARG A 81 -8.97 -16.81 10.56
C ARG A 81 -8.14 -16.26 11.71
N ALA A 82 -6.82 -16.40 11.66
CA ALA A 82 -5.92 -15.89 12.69
C ALA A 82 -5.97 -14.35 12.81
N LEU A 83 -5.99 -13.63 11.68
CA LEU A 83 -5.94 -12.17 11.68
C LEU A 83 -7.32 -11.51 11.81
N ARG A 84 -8.36 -12.13 11.24
CA ARG A 84 -9.68 -11.49 11.01
C ARG A 84 -10.83 -12.24 11.68
N ASN A 85 -10.56 -13.38 12.32
CA ASN A 85 -11.55 -14.25 12.96
C ASN A 85 -12.66 -14.73 11.99
N ALA A 86 -12.38 -14.78 10.68
CA ALA A 86 -13.29 -15.24 9.64
C ALA A 86 -12.52 -15.63 8.37
N ASP A 87 -13.09 -16.50 7.54
CA ASP A 87 -12.60 -16.70 6.18
C ASP A 87 -13.20 -15.63 5.26
N LEU A 88 -12.37 -14.69 4.83
CA LEU A 88 -12.78 -13.55 3.99
C LEU A 88 -12.27 -13.66 2.55
N ARG A 89 -11.65 -14.78 2.17
CA ARG A 89 -11.01 -14.95 0.84
C ARG A 89 -11.96 -14.67 -0.30
N GLU A 90 -13.16 -15.25 -0.27
CA GLU A 90 -14.15 -15.06 -1.33
C GLU A 90 -14.65 -13.62 -1.38
N THR A 91 -14.84 -12.98 -0.21
CA THR A 91 -15.22 -11.56 -0.16
C THR A 91 -14.13 -10.68 -0.76
N ARG A 92 -12.85 -10.94 -0.47
CA ARG A 92 -11.73 -10.17 -1.03
C ARG A 92 -11.57 -10.40 -2.53
N ARG A 93 -11.66 -11.65 -2.98
CA ARG A 93 -11.62 -12.00 -4.41
C ARG A 93 -12.72 -11.25 -5.17
N ARG A 94 -13.96 -11.31 -4.67
CA ARG A 94 -15.09 -10.59 -5.25
C ARG A 94 -14.88 -9.07 -5.27
N ALA A 95 -14.40 -8.49 -4.17
CA ALA A 95 -14.11 -7.05 -4.10
C ALA A 95 -13.08 -6.61 -5.15
N VAL A 96 -12.00 -7.39 -5.35
CA VAL A 96 -10.99 -7.13 -6.38
C VAL A 96 -11.59 -7.24 -7.78
N ASP A 97 -12.28 -8.34 -8.07
CA ASP A 97 -12.85 -8.59 -9.40
C ASP A 97 -13.92 -7.54 -9.75
N ASP A 98 -14.76 -7.15 -8.78
CA ASP A 98 -15.77 -6.10 -8.93
C ASP A 98 -15.13 -4.71 -9.13
N ALA A 99 -14.05 -4.39 -8.39
CA ALA A 99 -13.30 -3.15 -8.59
C ALA A 99 -12.69 -3.10 -10.00
N GLY A 100 -12.14 -4.21 -10.47
CA GLY A 100 -11.64 -4.36 -11.83
C GLY A 100 -12.72 -4.14 -12.89
N ALA A 101 -13.93 -4.67 -12.69
CA ALA A 101 -15.07 -4.44 -13.60
C ALA A 101 -15.51 -2.97 -13.67
N LEU A 102 -15.26 -2.20 -12.62
CA LEU A 102 -15.50 -0.75 -12.57
C LEU A 102 -14.32 0.08 -13.12
N GLY A 103 -13.22 -0.57 -13.52
CA GLY A 103 -11.99 0.09 -13.95
C GLY A 103 -11.22 0.76 -12.80
N ILE A 104 -11.51 0.40 -11.55
CA ILE A 104 -10.88 0.96 -10.36
C ILE A 104 -9.60 0.15 -10.06
N PRO A 105 -8.40 0.78 -10.11
CA PRO A 105 -7.17 0.09 -9.74
C PRO A 105 -7.20 -0.36 -8.28
N THR A 106 -6.47 -1.43 -7.97
CA THR A 106 -6.34 -1.94 -6.59
C THR A 106 -4.88 -2.21 -6.24
N THR A 107 -4.48 -1.75 -5.06
CA THR A 107 -3.25 -2.15 -4.38
C THR A 107 -3.64 -3.05 -3.21
N LEU A 108 -3.09 -4.26 -3.14
CA LEU A 108 -3.37 -5.20 -2.06
C LEU A 108 -2.55 -4.85 -0.82
N ALA A 109 -3.15 -4.91 0.36
CA ALA A 109 -2.48 -4.69 1.64
C ALA A 109 -2.43 -6.00 2.42
N MET A 110 -1.27 -6.65 2.46
CA MET A 110 -1.07 -7.96 3.08
C MET A 110 -0.38 -7.80 4.43
N THR A 111 -1.06 -8.18 5.51
CA THR A 111 -0.41 -8.29 6.82
C THR A 111 0.47 -9.54 6.87
N ILE A 112 1.75 -9.36 7.17
CA ILE A 112 2.72 -10.46 7.26
C ILE A 112 2.86 -10.93 8.71
N THR A 113 2.53 -12.19 8.94
CA THR A 113 2.73 -12.94 10.18
C THR A 113 3.44 -14.26 9.84
N PRO A 114 3.88 -15.05 10.84
CA PRO A 114 4.38 -16.40 10.59
C PRO A 114 3.39 -17.30 9.83
N THR A 115 2.07 -17.05 9.93
CA THR A 115 1.04 -17.83 9.22
C THR A 115 0.74 -17.35 7.80
N THR A 116 1.10 -16.11 7.45
CA THR A 116 0.89 -15.56 6.09
C THR A 116 2.17 -15.48 5.27
N MET A 117 3.34 -15.41 5.91
CA MET A 117 4.66 -15.34 5.27
C MET A 117 4.96 -16.50 4.30
N PRO A 118 4.52 -17.75 4.51
CA PRO A 118 4.74 -18.82 3.53
C PRO A 118 4.01 -18.65 2.19
N PHE A 119 3.15 -17.63 2.06
CA PHE A 119 2.27 -17.42 0.90
C PHE A 119 2.52 -16.10 0.16
N LEU A 120 3.68 -15.47 0.36
CA LEU A 120 4.06 -14.23 -0.33
C LEU A 120 4.15 -14.43 -1.84
N GLY A 121 4.81 -15.51 -2.30
CA GLY A 121 4.95 -15.82 -3.72
C GLY A 121 3.61 -16.13 -4.40
N ASP A 122 2.74 -16.90 -3.74
CA ASP A 122 1.41 -17.20 -4.26
C ASP A 122 0.52 -15.95 -4.33
N THR A 123 0.64 -15.06 -3.35
CA THR A 123 -0.04 -13.76 -3.36
C THR A 123 0.47 -12.89 -4.51
N LEU A 124 1.78 -12.88 -4.76
CA LEU A 124 2.39 -12.15 -5.87
C LEU A 124 1.88 -12.65 -7.23
N ARG A 125 1.90 -13.96 -7.47
CA ARG A 125 1.34 -14.56 -8.71
C ARG A 125 -0.15 -14.25 -8.87
N TRP A 126 -0.91 -14.35 -7.79
CA TRP A 126 -2.34 -14.05 -7.78
C TRP A 126 -2.62 -12.59 -8.19
N ALA A 127 -1.84 -11.64 -7.65
CA ALA A 127 -1.95 -10.23 -7.98
C ALA A 127 -1.52 -9.95 -9.44
N ILE A 128 -0.41 -10.55 -9.89
CA ILE A 128 0.09 -10.37 -11.26
C ILE A 128 -0.92 -10.91 -12.28
N SER A 129 -1.62 -12.00 -12.01
CA SER A 129 -2.64 -12.51 -12.94
C SER A 129 -3.81 -11.55 -13.23
N ARG A 130 -3.93 -10.44 -12.48
CA ARG A 130 -5.00 -9.44 -12.59
C ARG A 130 -4.45 -8.08 -13.02
N PRO A 131 -4.75 -7.61 -14.25
CA PRO A 131 -4.22 -6.34 -14.76
C PRO A 131 -4.63 -5.11 -13.93
N HIS A 132 -5.82 -5.11 -13.34
CA HIS A 132 -6.32 -4.01 -12.49
C HIS A 132 -5.68 -3.98 -11.09
N VAL A 133 -4.93 -5.02 -10.70
CA VAL A 133 -4.12 -5.00 -9.49
C VAL A 133 -2.75 -4.40 -9.80
N ARG A 134 -2.47 -3.23 -9.22
CA ARG A 134 -1.28 -2.41 -9.49
C ARG A 134 -0.12 -2.66 -8.55
N GLY A 135 -0.35 -3.45 -7.50
CA GLY A 135 0.71 -3.74 -6.56
C GLY A 135 0.26 -4.45 -5.30
N ILE A 136 1.24 -4.76 -4.47
CA ILE A 136 1.07 -5.32 -3.13
C ILE A 136 1.90 -4.48 -2.16
N THR A 137 1.30 -4.09 -1.05
CA THR A 137 1.99 -3.59 0.12
C THR A 137 2.03 -4.69 1.18
N PHE A 138 3.21 -5.24 1.38
CA PHE A 138 3.58 -6.17 2.42
C PHE A 138 3.82 -5.41 3.73
N GLN A 139 3.03 -5.71 4.75
CA GLN A 139 3.02 -5.01 6.02
C GLN A 139 3.36 -6.00 7.15
N PRO A 140 4.65 -6.14 7.52
CA PRO A 140 5.03 -6.88 8.73
C PRO A 140 4.18 -6.50 9.94
N MET A 141 3.64 -7.51 10.62
CA MET A 141 2.89 -7.32 11.85
C MET A 141 3.77 -6.66 12.91
N PHE A 142 3.20 -5.69 13.61
CA PHE A 142 3.81 -4.99 14.74
C PHE A 142 2.87 -5.07 15.94
N THR A 143 3.40 -4.96 17.15
CA THR A 143 2.69 -5.29 18.39
C THR A 143 1.91 -4.11 19.00
N SER A 144 1.49 -3.15 18.19
CA SER A 144 0.64 -2.03 18.62
C SER A 144 -0.78 -2.15 18.05
N GLY A 145 -1.79 -1.74 18.82
CA GLY A 145 -3.20 -1.84 18.45
C GLY A 145 -3.87 -3.13 18.96
N ARG A 146 -4.75 -3.74 18.15
CA ARG A 146 -5.46 -4.99 18.52
C ARG A 146 -4.53 -6.18 18.33
N VAL A 147 -3.76 -6.52 19.36
CA VAL A 147 -2.91 -7.71 19.38
C VAL A 147 -3.56 -8.77 20.28
N PRO A 148 -3.55 -10.06 19.90
CA PRO A 148 -3.95 -11.13 20.80
C PRO A 148 -3.06 -11.10 22.06
N ASP A 149 -3.68 -11.10 23.25
CA ASP A 149 -3.08 -11.18 24.59
C ASP A 149 -1.55 -11.09 24.64
N VAL A 150 -1.02 -9.87 24.59
CA VAL A 150 0.35 -9.62 25.04
C VAL A 150 0.26 -9.44 26.55
N ASP A 151 0.61 -10.49 27.29
CA ASP A 151 0.68 -10.43 28.75
C ASP A 151 1.64 -9.29 29.15
N THR A 152 1.08 -8.23 29.72
CA THR A 152 1.82 -7.01 30.10
C THR A 152 2.83 -7.24 31.22
N ALA A 153 2.82 -8.43 31.84
CA ALA A 153 3.93 -8.91 32.65
C ALA A 153 5.00 -9.49 31.71
N LEU A 154 5.95 -8.65 31.26
CA LEU A 154 7.17 -8.99 30.51
C LEU A 154 7.32 -10.50 30.17
N PRO A 155 6.93 -10.96 28.96
CA PRO A 155 7.23 -12.31 28.55
C PRO A 155 8.53 -12.35 27.75
N MET A 156 9.45 -13.21 28.20
CA MET A 156 10.69 -13.69 27.56
C MET A 156 10.46 -14.45 26.24
N SER A 157 9.45 -14.08 25.46
CA SER A 157 9.25 -14.54 24.10
C SER A 157 8.73 -13.37 23.28
N THR A 158 9.53 -12.32 23.17
CA THR A 158 9.31 -11.25 22.19
C THR A 158 9.16 -11.94 20.83
N PRO A 159 8.03 -11.80 20.12
CA PRO A 159 7.96 -12.23 18.75
C PRO A 159 9.12 -11.55 18.02
N VAL A 160 10.02 -12.33 17.42
CA VAL A 160 11.11 -11.76 16.62
C VAL A 160 10.43 -10.89 15.55
N PRO A 161 10.67 -9.56 15.54
CA PRO A 161 10.03 -8.69 14.56
C PRO A 161 10.36 -9.19 13.16
N ILE A 162 9.36 -9.25 12.29
CA ILE A 162 9.57 -9.60 10.89
C ILE A 162 10.23 -8.40 10.23
N SER A 163 11.50 -8.54 9.87
CA SER A 163 12.27 -7.48 9.23
C SER A 163 11.90 -7.35 7.75
N VAL A 164 12.30 -6.24 7.13
CA VAL A 164 12.21 -6.08 5.67
C VAL A 164 13.00 -7.16 4.94
N GLY A 165 14.18 -7.53 5.48
CA GLY A 165 15.02 -8.59 4.92
C GLY A 165 14.32 -9.95 4.92
N ASP A 166 13.62 -10.30 6.00
CA ASP A 166 12.87 -11.56 6.09
C ASP A 166 11.81 -11.65 4.99
N VAL A 167 11.10 -10.54 4.73
CA VAL A 167 10.09 -10.47 3.66
C VAL A 167 10.72 -10.62 2.29
N ILE A 168 11.82 -9.91 2.00
CA ILE A 168 12.51 -9.97 0.70
C ILE A 168 13.04 -11.38 0.44
N ILE A 169 13.73 -11.98 1.42
CA ILE A 169 14.30 -13.33 1.29
C ILE A 169 13.18 -14.34 1.03
N ASN A 170 12.11 -14.32 1.83
CA ASN A 170 10.98 -15.24 1.64
C ASN A 170 10.28 -15.04 0.29
N LEU A 171 10.13 -13.80 -0.16
CA LEU A 171 9.49 -13.51 -1.44
C LEU A 171 10.34 -14.04 -2.61
N ILE A 172 11.67 -13.87 -2.56
CA ILE A 172 12.60 -14.41 -3.57
C ILE A 172 12.64 -15.94 -3.53
N GLU A 173 12.68 -16.55 -2.35
CA GLU A 173 12.65 -18.01 -2.23
C GLU A 173 11.36 -18.62 -2.77
N GLN A 174 10.23 -17.95 -2.56
CA GLN A 174 8.91 -18.43 -2.99
C GLN A 174 8.58 -18.09 -4.44
N ALA A 175 9.18 -17.06 -5.03
CA ALA A 175 8.94 -16.61 -6.40
C ALA A 175 10.22 -16.15 -7.13
N PRO A 176 11.26 -16.99 -7.21
CA PRO A 176 12.55 -16.62 -7.81
C PRO A 176 12.45 -16.37 -9.31
N GLU A 177 11.37 -16.83 -9.95
CA GLU A 177 11.07 -16.56 -11.35
C GLU A 177 10.52 -15.15 -11.61
N LEU A 178 10.08 -14.44 -10.57
CA LEU A 178 9.44 -13.13 -10.68
C LEU A 178 10.30 -11.99 -10.14
N VAL A 179 11.08 -12.24 -9.09
CA VAL A 179 11.79 -11.18 -8.35
C VAL A 179 13.20 -11.60 -7.96
N SER A 180 14.12 -10.64 -7.94
CA SER A 180 15.45 -10.78 -7.34
C SER A 180 15.70 -9.69 -6.29
N VAL A 181 16.84 -9.76 -5.59
CA VAL A 181 17.20 -8.76 -4.56
C VAL A 181 17.45 -7.38 -5.16
N GLU A 182 17.94 -7.33 -6.41
CA GLU A 182 18.25 -6.11 -7.15
C GLU A 182 16.99 -5.32 -7.54
N ASP A 183 15.82 -5.96 -7.51
CA ASP A 183 14.54 -5.29 -7.77
C ASP A 183 14.08 -4.41 -6.59
N PHE A 184 14.70 -4.55 -5.41
CA PHE A 184 14.30 -3.83 -4.19
C PHE A 184 15.28 -2.72 -3.84
N THR A 185 14.72 -1.55 -3.50
CA THR A 185 15.49 -0.39 -3.05
C THR A 185 14.75 0.36 -1.96
N PRO A 186 15.44 0.94 -0.96
CA PRO A 186 14.78 1.81 0.02
C PRO A 186 14.11 3.00 -0.66
N LEU A 187 12.92 3.36 -0.21
CA LEU A 187 12.22 4.54 -0.72
C LEU A 187 12.82 5.80 -0.06
N PRO A 188 13.39 6.74 -0.83
CA PRO A 188 14.14 7.86 -0.26
C PRO A 188 13.28 9.03 0.24
N CYS A 189 11.94 8.95 0.18
CA CYS A 189 11.08 9.98 0.76
C CYS A 189 11.10 10.06 2.30
N GLY A 190 11.72 9.10 2.96
CA GLY A 190 11.83 9.05 4.41
C GLY A 190 13.01 8.20 4.84
N ASP A 191 12.99 7.74 6.09
CA ASP A 191 14.06 6.87 6.56
C ASP A 191 14.14 5.56 5.74
N PRO A 192 15.34 5.10 5.32
CA PRO A 192 15.51 3.87 4.54
C PRO A 192 14.90 2.63 5.18
N ASN A 193 14.76 2.58 6.51
CA ASN A 193 14.13 1.47 7.21
C ASN A 193 12.61 1.56 7.27
N CYS A 194 12.00 2.63 6.75
CA CYS A 194 10.54 2.85 6.81
C CYS A 194 9.78 2.30 5.61
N HIS A 195 10.43 2.14 4.46
CA HIS A 195 9.82 1.73 3.20
C HIS A 195 10.89 1.13 2.30
N THR A 196 10.66 -0.10 1.85
CA THR A 196 11.37 -0.66 0.70
C THR A 196 10.39 -0.82 -0.44
N ILE A 197 10.80 -0.42 -1.63
CA ILE A 197 9.99 -0.53 -2.84
C ILE A 197 10.69 -1.44 -3.84
N GLY A 198 9.90 -2.26 -4.53
CA GLY A 198 10.32 -2.98 -5.71
C GLY A 198 9.35 -2.76 -6.86
N TYR A 199 9.88 -2.82 -8.07
CA TYR A 199 9.12 -2.59 -9.29
C TYR A 199 9.26 -3.78 -10.23
N LEU A 200 8.12 -4.23 -10.72
CA LEU A 200 8.02 -5.14 -11.86
C LEU A 200 7.37 -4.39 -13.01
N LEU A 201 7.79 -4.67 -14.24
CA LEU A 201 7.15 -4.16 -15.45
C LEU A 201 6.31 -5.26 -16.07
N ARG A 202 5.02 -5.02 -16.21
CA ARG A 202 4.11 -5.93 -16.92
C ARG A 202 4.39 -5.88 -18.42
N THR A 203 4.52 -7.05 -19.02
CA THR A 203 4.77 -7.26 -20.44
C THR A 203 3.65 -8.07 -21.08
N GLY A 204 3.63 -8.14 -22.40
CA GLY A 204 2.60 -8.83 -23.17
C GLY A 204 1.29 -8.02 -23.33
N GLU A 205 0.46 -8.43 -24.28
CA GLU A 205 -0.82 -7.74 -24.58
C GLU A 205 -1.84 -7.85 -23.45
N ASP A 206 -1.76 -8.90 -22.61
CA ASP A 206 -2.67 -9.13 -21.50
C ASP A 206 -2.16 -8.60 -20.15
N LEU A 207 -0.95 -8.02 -20.11
CA LEU A 207 -0.27 -7.49 -18.93
C LEU A 207 -0.10 -8.51 -17.79
N ARG A 208 -0.08 -9.82 -18.08
CA ARG A 208 0.06 -10.88 -17.06
C ARG A 208 1.47 -11.44 -16.93
N GLU A 209 2.35 -11.14 -17.88
CA GLU A 209 3.77 -11.41 -17.77
C GLU A 209 4.46 -10.23 -17.08
N VAL A 210 5.57 -10.48 -16.39
CA VAL A 210 6.35 -9.42 -15.73
C VAL A 210 7.85 -9.63 -15.90
N VAL A 211 8.59 -8.54 -15.91
CA VAL A 211 10.05 -8.51 -15.80
C VAL A 211 10.47 -7.61 -14.65
N GLY A 212 11.52 -8.00 -13.92
CA GLY A 212 12.10 -7.18 -12.86
C GLY A 212 12.65 -5.88 -13.44
N LEU A 213 12.39 -4.73 -12.79
CA LEU A 213 12.88 -3.44 -13.28
C LEU A 213 14.42 -3.42 -13.37
N SER A 214 15.10 -4.15 -12.49
CA SER A 214 16.55 -4.31 -12.49
C SER A 214 17.10 -5.00 -13.74
N GLN A 215 16.28 -5.80 -14.42
CA GLN A 215 16.65 -6.45 -15.67
C GLN A 215 16.54 -5.49 -16.86
N CYS A 216 15.79 -4.39 -16.71
CA CYS A 216 15.61 -3.38 -17.73
C CYS A 216 16.54 -2.18 -17.54
N ILE A 217 16.91 -1.84 -16.30
CA ILE A 217 17.66 -0.63 -15.93
C ILE A 217 18.61 -0.92 -14.76
N ASP A 218 19.75 -0.22 -14.71
CA ASP A 218 20.68 -0.23 -13.58
C ASP A 218 20.12 0.52 -12.35
N VAL A 219 19.50 -0.21 -11.41
CA VAL A 219 18.79 0.32 -10.22
C VAL A 219 19.68 1.12 -9.24
N PRO A 220 20.94 0.74 -8.96
CA PRO A 220 21.88 1.55 -8.17
C PRO A 220 22.07 2.99 -8.67
N ALA A 221 21.98 3.23 -9.98
CA ALA A 221 22.06 4.58 -10.56
C ALA A 221 20.85 5.47 -10.18
N MET A 222 19.78 4.91 -9.60
CA MET A 222 18.53 5.59 -9.24
C MET A 222 18.35 5.86 -7.73
N GLN A 223 19.28 5.52 -6.85
CA GLN A 223 19.10 5.77 -5.41
C GLN A 223 19.06 7.26 -5.01
N GLY A 224 19.73 8.15 -5.77
CA GLY A 224 19.57 9.60 -5.58
C GLY A 224 18.21 10.13 -6.07
N PHE A 225 17.53 9.36 -6.92
CA PHE A 225 16.40 9.77 -7.74
C PHE A 225 15.04 9.60 -7.02
N LEU A 226 14.84 8.54 -6.24
CA LEU A 226 13.54 8.21 -5.63
C LEU A 226 13.15 9.13 -4.43
N ASN A 227 13.95 10.15 -4.10
CA ASN A 227 13.67 11.09 -3.00
C ASN A 227 12.33 11.80 -3.20
N ASN A 228 11.37 11.47 -2.31
CA ASN A 228 10.16 12.24 -1.96
C ASN A 228 8.78 11.95 -2.56
N ARG A 229 8.48 10.97 -3.43
CA ARG A 229 7.07 10.78 -3.88
C ARG A 229 6.62 9.33 -4.13
N VAL A 230 5.35 9.06 -3.79
CA VAL A 230 4.73 7.71 -3.75
C VAL A 230 3.67 7.48 -4.84
N ASP A 231 3.31 8.50 -5.64
CA ASP A 231 2.25 8.36 -6.64
C ASP A 231 2.71 8.56 -8.07
N TYR A 232 2.30 7.66 -8.98
CA TYR A 232 2.62 7.76 -10.40
C TYR A 232 1.43 7.34 -11.26
N ASN A 233 0.76 8.34 -11.85
CA ASN A 233 -0.10 8.21 -13.03
C ASN A 233 0.54 9.01 -14.19
N LEU A 234 0.56 8.43 -15.40
CA LEU A 234 1.19 9.00 -16.60
C LEU A 234 0.50 10.25 -17.14
N GLU A 235 -0.78 10.46 -16.85
CA GLU A 235 -1.46 11.71 -17.17
C GLU A 235 -1.07 12.84 -16.20
N THR A 236 -0.83 12.52 -14.92
CA THR A 236 -0.28 13.46 -13.93
C THR A 236 1.17 13.84 -14.28
N LEU A 237 1.95 12.91 -14.85
CA LEU A 237 3.29 13.19 -15.41
C LEU A 237 3.28 14.12 -16.64
N ARG A 238 2.12 14.36 -17.27
CA ARG A 238 1.99 15.31 -18.38
C ARG A 238 1.45 16.67 -17.94
N ALA A 239 0.61 16.72 -16.92
CA ALA A 239 -0.04 17.95 -16.44
C ALA A 239 0.74 18.66 -15.32
N CYS A 240 1.52 17.93 -14.52
CA CYS A 240 2.37 18.52 -13.50
C CYS A 240 3.72 18.90 -14.13
N GLY A 241 4.01 20.20 -14.15
CA GLY A 241 5.20 20.80 -14.78
C GLY A 241 6.46 19.96 -14.56
N CYS A 242 6.87 19.28 -15.63
CA CYS A 242 8.09 18.51 -15.70
C CYS A 242 9.26 19.47 -15.79
N GLU A 243 9.91 19.79 -14.67
CA GLU A 243 11.30 20.28 -14.74
C GLU A 243 12.26 19.69 -13.71
N THR A 244 11.85 18.76 -12.85
CA THR A 244 12.81 17.99 -12.04
C THR A 244 12.22 16.63 -11.64
N GLU A 245 12.48 15.53 -12.37
CA GLU A 245 12.68 14.16 -11.81
C GLU A 245 12.82 13.01 -12.90
N PRO A 246 13.99 12.32 -12.98
CA PRO A 246 14.33 11.21 -13.89
C PRO A 246 13.50 9.88 -14.00
N LEU A 247 12.82 9.26 -13.01
CA LEU A 247 12.00 8.03 -13.24
C LEU A 247 10.76 8.32 -14.07
N GLY A 248 10.20 9.52 -13.93
CA GLY A 248 9.20 10.03 -14.86
C GLY A 248 9.75 10.15 -16.27
N GLU A 249 11.04 10.46 -16.43
CA GLU A 249 11.73 10.42 -17.73
C GLU A 249 12.01 9.00 -18.19
N VAL A 250 12.41 8.07 -17.33
CA VAL A 250 12.67 6.66 -17.69
C VAL A 250 11.38 5.95 -18.09
N LEU A 251 10.29 6.12 -17.34
CA LEU A 251 8.97 5.58 -17.71
C LEU A 251 8.44 6.21 -19.02
N LYS A 252 8.74 7.50 -19.26
CA LYS A 252 8.44 8.17 -20.54
C LYS A 252 9.35 7.70 -21.69
N GLN A 253 10.63 7.44 -21.43
CA GLN A 253 11.62 6.92 -22.39
C GLN A 253 11.31 5.48 -22.79
N LEU A 254 10.73 4.69 -21.89
CA LEU A 254 10.29 3.33 -22.14
C LEU A 254 8.86 3.23 -22.74
N GLU A 255 8.22 4.38 -23.04
CA GLU A 255 6.85 4.46 -23.59
C GLU A 255 5.80 3.65 -22.79
N LEU A 256 6.01 3.49 -21.48
CA LEU A 256 5.16 2.62 -20.68
C LEU A 256 3.80 3.29 -20.39
N SER A 257 2.73 2.48 -20.35
CA SER A 257 1.40 2.94 -19.89
C SER A 257 1.32 2.91 -18.35
N SER A 258 0.37 3.63 -17.75
CA SER A 258 0.18 3.64 -16.28
C SER A 258 -0.23 2.29 -15.72
N GLU A 259 -0.50 1.35 -16.62
CA GLU A 259 -0.97 0.02 -16.31
C GLU A 259 0.15 -1.00 -16.15
N GLN A 260 1.32 -0.69 -16.70
CA GLN A 260 2.45 -1.63 -16.78
C GLN A 260 3.27 -1.72 -15.50
N PRO A 261 3.54 -0.63 -14.75
CA PRO A 261 4.24 -0.77 -13.48
C PRO A 261 3.42 -1.55 -12.44
N PHE A 262 4.01 -2.60 -11.89
CA PHE A 262 3.49 -3.33 -10.74
C PHE A 262 4.41 -3.07 -9.54
N ARG A 263 3.83 -2.53 -8.46
CA ARG A 263 4.58 -2.01 -7.32
C ARG A 263 4.52 -2.99 -6.16
N MET A 264 5.68 -3.34 -5.61
CA MET A 264 5.79 -4.07 -4.35
C MET A 264 6.31 -3.12 -3.29
N PHE A 265 5.55 -2.90 -2.22
CA PHE A 265 5.97 -2.10 -1.09
C PHE A 265 6.16 -3.00 0.12
N ILE A 266 7.21 -2.79 0.89
CA ILE A 266 7.39 -3.39 2.21
C ILE A 266 7.39 -2.25 3.22
N LYS A 267 6.37 -2.25 4.08
CA LYS A 267 6.09 -1.18 5.03
C LYS A 267 6.18 -1.72 6.47
N PRO A 268 7.36 -1.73 7.10
CA PRO A 268 7.50 -2.09 8.50
C PRO A 268 7.04 -0.92 9.39
N PHE A 269 5.87 -1.04 10.00
CA PHE A 269 5.44 -0.09 11.04
C PHE A 269 6.24 -0.32 12.33
N MET A 270 6.26 0.68 13.21
CA MET A 270 6.95 0.60 14.49
C MET A 270 5.95 0.33 15.61
N ASP A 271 6.38 -0.44 16.60
CA ASP A 271 5.74 -0.63 17.88
C ASP A 271 6.66 -0.16 19.02
N ALA A 272 6.27 -0.41 20.28
CA ALA A 272 7.03 0.04 21.44
C ALA A 272 8.45 -0.56 21.52
N TRP A 273 8.66 -1.72 20.90
CA TRP A 273 9.95 -2.43 20.90
C TRP A 273 10.85 -2.03 19.74
N THR A 274 10.26 -1.58 18.65
CA THR A 274 10.94 -1.19 17.40
C THR A 274 10.92 0.33 17.17
N PHE A 275 10.53 1.11 18.18
CA PHE A 275 10.46 2.56 18.11
C PHE A 275 11.83 3.18 17.87
N ASP A 276 11.90 4.05 16.86
CA ASP A 276 13.08 4.78 16.49
C ASP A 276 12.71 6.23 16.19
N GLN A 277 13.30 7.16 16.94
CA GLN A 277 13.02 8.58 16.81
C GLN A 277 13.51 9.14 15.47
N ASP A 278 14.62 8.64 14.93
CA ASP A 278 15.16 9.11 13.64
C ASP A 278 14.17 8.77 12.50
N ARG A 279 13.52 7.61 12.58
CA ARG A 279 12.45 7.21 11.65
C ARG A 279 11.21 8.08 11.76
N ILE A 280 10.87 8.55 12.97
CA ILE A 280 9.76 9.48 13.20
C ILE A 280 10.07 10.85 12.61
N ASP A 281 11.27 11.38 12.84
CA ASP A 281 11.67 12.71 12.38
C ASP A 281 11.73 12.83 10.85
N ARG A 282 11.93 11.70 10.16
CA ARG A 282 11.95 11.58 8.69
C ARG A 282 10.70 10.91 8.12
N CYS A 283 9.61 10.81 8.89
CA CYS A 283 8.42 10.12 8.43
C CYS A 283 7.72 10.90 7.32
N CYS A 284 7.37 10.23 6.21
CA CYS A 284 6.56 10.81 5.14
C CYS A 284 5.05 10.45 5.25
N THR A 285 4.69 9.46 6.07
CA THR A 285 3.30 9.02 6.28
C THR A 285 2.74 9.64 7.55
N HIS A 286 1.75 10.52 7.40
CA HIS A 286 1.19 11.27 8.52
C HIS A 286 -0.31 11.01 8.70
N VAL A 287 -0.78 11.13 9.93
CA VAL A 287 -2.18 11.22 10.30
C VAL A 287 -2.51 12.68 10.56
N ILE A 288 -3.63 13.14 10.01
CA ILE A 288 -4.18 14.47 10.31
C ILE A 288 -4.96 14.35 11.62
N THR A 289 -4.54 15.09 12.65
CA THR A 289 -5.19 15.11 13.97
C THR A 289 -6.40 16.05 13.97
N PRO A 290 -7.33 15.95 14.95
CA PRO A 290 -8.53 16.78 14.99
C PRO A 290 -8.29 18.30 15.06
N ASP A 291 -7.13 18.72 15.57
CA ASP A 291 -6.68 20.12 15.59
C ASP A 291 -5.99 20.56 14.27
N GLY A 292 -5.96 19.68 13.26
CA GLY A 292 -5.37 19.92 11.96
C GLY A 292 -3.84 19.74 11.91
N SER A 293 -3.21 19.31 13.00
CA SER A 293 -1.77 19.02 13.01
C SER A 293 -1.47 17.71 12.26
N LEU A 294 -0.21 17.53 11.87
CA LEU A 294 0.27 16.30 11.24
C LEU A 294 1.11 15.52 12.24
N ASP A 295 0.73 14.29 12.51
CA ASP A 295 1.50 13.37 13.35
C ASP A 295 2.02 12.19 12.52
N SER A 296 3.21 11.68 12.83
CA SER A 296 3.72 10.46 12.19
C SER A 296 2.77 9.30 12.47
N PHE A 297 2.47 8.48 11.46
CA PHE A 297 1.57 7.33 11.60
C PHE A 297 1.97 6.44 12.78
N CYS A 298 3.23 6.02 12.87
CA CYS A 298 3.66 5.12 13.94
C CYS A 298 3.54 5.78 15.32
N ARG A 299 3.95 7.05 15.47
CA ARG A 299 3.85 7.78 16.75
C ARG A 299 2.38 7.96 17.18
N TYR A 300 1.51 8.31 16.24
CA TYR A 300 0.09 8.48 16.49
C TYR A 300 -0.56 7.21 17.05
N TYR A 301 -0.34 6.05 16.40
CA TYR A 301 -0.93 4.79 16.83
C TYR A 301 -0.29 4.19 18.08
N LEU A 302 1.00 4.47 18.33
CA LEU A 302 1.66 4.10 19.58
C LEU A 302 1.07 4.82 20.79
N ASN A 303 0.66 6.07 20.62
CA ASN A 303 0.02 6.87 21.67
C ASN A 303 -1.48 6.59 21.83
N GLY A 304 -1.99 5.47 21.32
CA GLY A 304 -3.40 5.08 21.43
C GLY A 304 -4.32 5.72 20.39
N GLY A 305 -3.76 6.37 19.35
CA GLY A 305 -4.52 6.96 18.23
C GLY A 305 -5.62 7.93 18.67
N ALA A 306 -6.78 7.88 18.01
CA ALA A 306 -7.92 8.76 18.31
C ALA A 306 -8.53 8.53 19.71
N THR A 307 -8.15 7.46 20.40
CA THR A 307 -8.62 7.14 21.76
C THR A 307 -7.69 7.67 22.87
N GLY A 308 -6.65 8.42 22.53
CA GLY A 308 -5.69 9.03 23.48
C GLY A 308 -6.25 10.15 24.37
N GLY A 309 -7.57 10.37 24.40
CA GLY A 309 -8.25 11.22 25.37
C GLY A 309 -8.84 10.39 26.50
N GLY A 310 -8.01 9.94 27.45
CA GLY A 310 -8.46 9.36 28.72
C GLY A 310 -7.96 7.95 29.01
N ARG A 311 -6.86 7.88 29.75
CA ARG A 311 -6.75 6.99 30.91
C ARG A 311 -6.34 7.82 32.10
#